data_AF-A0A368X302-F1
#
_entry.id   AF-A0A368X302-F1
#
_cell.length_a   1.000
_cell.length_b   1.000
_cell.length_c   1.000
_cell.angle_alpha   90.00
_cell.angle_beta   90.00
_cell.angle_gamma   90.00
#
_symmetry.space_group_name_H-M   'P 1'
#
loop_
_entity.id
_entity.type
_entity.pdbx_description
1 polymer ?
#
loop_
_entity_poly.entity_id
_entity_poly.type
_entity_poly.pdbx_seq_one_letter_code
_entity_poly.pdbx_strand_id
1 'polypeptide(L)'
;MKNKFLVLLLVSLFIFSFFTAVQAQEKVTEEFVMGIEDEVSNLDPGETTISVNERVASLIFDGLVEYGKANKIVPGIAKDWTVSEDGLEYTFELRQGVKFHNGQELTAEDVEYTYQRILDPDYGSGLRAKVESIESIEVIDNYTIKFTLSEPYSPFILGMTFGIVPKEYAEEVGDEELGRNPIGAGPFKMEEWDAGNQIVLSAFEDYWNKVPNIKKLVIRSIPESATQAMELRSGGIDFGVNLDVGQLESFIDNPDYQVKSAAGAGINFLGFNFDMQPTQERKFREAVLQAVPFDQIIPQIFGVLGERAYSMLPPTLWPEDREFLKENAVGFDPEAAAQKFEELKADGVIPADYVAQVYVSNSRPNQVKTAEAMVTALRQAGLNAEVNAMEFGTMWDMLGRGEIGMFFLRFVSDPDPDYWLYRFFKSDGSLNRAFYENEQVDQWLEEARATSDQAEREELYNKVLRKVLIEDLVFHPLAHSTQIYVMQDNVKELEPGNSLLIPLVTPTANVYKE
;
A
#
# COMPACT_ATOMS: atom_id res chain seq x y z
N MET A 1 -18.50 -67.70 42.20
CA MET A 1 -17.44 -67.24 41.26
C MET A 1 -18.10 -67.15 39.89
N LYS A 2 -18.50 -65.94 39.44
CA LYS A 2 -17.81 -65.16 38.40
C LYS A 2 -17.74 -65.96 37.08
N ASN A 3 -18.21 -65.52 35.91
CA ASN A 3 -18.38 -64.16 35.39
C ASN A 3 -19.06 -64.24 34.00
N LYS A 4 -19.85 -63.20 33.69
CA LYS A 4 -19.88 -62.49 32.40
C LYS A 4 -19.97 -63.33 31.11
N PHE A 5 -21.16 -63.52 30.53
CA PHE A 5 -21.30 -63.58 29.05
C PHE A 5 -22.75 -63.52 28.53
N LEU A 6 -23.67 -62.81 29.19
CA LEU A 6 -25.04 -62.70 28.67
C LEU A 6 -25.68 -61.33 28.94
N VAL A 7 -24.95 -60.26 28.61
CA VAL A 7 -25.46 -58.88 28.50
C VAL A 7 -25.06 -58.33 27.12
N LEU A 8 -25.30 -59.11 26.08
CA LEU A 8 -24.91 -58.78 24.70
C LEU A 8 -26.11 -58.76 23.74
N LEU A 9 -27.34 -58.67 24.28
CA LEU A 9 -28.57 -58.66 23.47
C LEU A 9 -29.56 -57.52 23.79
N LEU A 10 -29.15 -56.51 24.55
CA LEU A 10 -30.02 -55.39 24.97
C LEU A 10 -29.31 -54.02 24.95
N VAL A 11 -28.38 -53.82 24.02
CA VAL A 11 -27.82 -52.50 23.65
C VAL A 11 -27.76 -52.39 22.12
N SER A 12 -28.84 -52.80 21.45
CA SER A 12 -29.04 -52.61 19.99
C SER A 12 -30.19 -51.64 19.68
N LEU A 13 -30.71 -50.96 20.70
CA LEU A 13 -31.71 -49.89 20.57
C LEU A 13 -31.27 -48.75 21.48
N PHE A 14 -31.25 -47.53 20.93
CA PHE A 14 -30.86 -46.25 21.57
C PHE A 14 -29.38 -45.86 21.58
N ILE A 15 -28.65 -46.16 20.50
CA ILE A 15 -27.76 -45.12 19.96
C ILE A 15 -28.35 -44.75 18.61
N PHE A 16 -29.44 -43.97 18.69
CA PHE A 16 -29.75 -43.00 17.66
C PHE A 16 -28.50 -42.12 17.62
N SER A 17 -27.55 -42.45 16.75
CA SER A 17 -26.57 -41.48 16.31
C SER A 17 -27.39 -40.36 15.70
N PHE A 18 -27.70 -39.35 16.52
CA PHE A 18 -27.70 -37.98 16.08
C PHE A 18 -26.33 -37.76 15.43
N PHE A 19 -26.20 -38.17 14.17
CA PHE A 19 -25.53 -37.33 13.21
C PHE A 19 -26.40 -36.07 13.16
N THR A 20 -26.23 -35.19 14.14
CA THR A 20 -26.26 -33.77 13.82
C THR A 20 -25.20 -33.63 12.74
N ALA A 21 -25.63 -33.69 11.49
CA ALA A 21 -25.03 -32.84 10.49
C ALA A 21 -25.05 -31.47 11.16
N VAL A 22 -23.90 -31.05 11.69
CA VAL A 22 -23.65 -29.64 11.91
C VAL A 22 -23.75 -29.09 10.50
N GLN A 23 -24.96 -28.67 10.12
CA GLN A 23 -25.16 -27.79 8.99
C GLN A 23 -24.25 -26.63 9.34
N ALA A 24 -23.11 -26.52 8.65
CA ALA A 24 -22.31 -25.32 8.71
C ALA A 24 -23.30 -24.20 8.41
N GLN A 25 -23.59 -23.39 9.42
CA GLN A 25 -24.49 -22.27 9.27
C GLN A 25 -23.93 -21.45 8.11
N GLU A 26 -24.75 -21.22 7.08
CA GLU A 26 -24.34 -20.39 5.95
C GLU A 26 -23.92 -19.04 6.53
N LYS A 27 -22.65 -18.69 6.33
CA LYS A 27 -22.04 -17.43 6.77
C LYS A 27 -22.58 -16.31 5.87
N VAL A 28 -23.84 -15.96 6.02
CA VAL A 28 -24.52 -14.96 5.17
C VAL A 28 -24.83 -13.73 6.00
N THR A 29 -24.48 -12.57 5.46
CA THR A 29 -24.74 -11.25 6.03
C THR A 29 -25.69 -10.52 5.10
N GLU A 30 -26.91 -10.24 5.57
CA GLU A 30 -27.91 -9.55 4.76
C GLU A 30 -27.46 -8.13 4.38
N GLU A 31 -26.92 -7.39 5.35
CA GLU A 31 -26.42 -6.03 5.16
C GLU A 31 -25.14 -5.80 5.98
N PHE A 32 -24.14 -5.22 5.31
CA PHE A 32 -22.90 -4.73 5.91
C PHE A 32 -22.76 -3.24 5.60
N VAL A 33 -22.51 -2.41 6.62
CA VAL A 33 -22.39 -0.96 6.47
C VAL A 33 -20.97 -0.49 6.73
N MET A 34 -20.37 0.14 5.74
CA MET A 34 -19.00 0.66 5.75
C MET A 34 -19.01 2.19 5.84
N GLY A 35 -18.27 2.74 6.80
CA GLY A 35 -17.93 4.16 6.84
C GLY A 35 -16.56 4.42 6.20
N ILE A 36 -16.53 5.29 5.19
CA ILE A 36 -15.30 5.76 4.54
C ILE A 36 -15.06 7.25 4.83
N GLU A 37 -13.82 7.67 4.70
CA GLU A 37 -13.31 8.98 5.13
C GLU A 37 -13.56 10.13 4.14
N ASP A 38 -13.95 9.83 2.91
CA ASP A 38 -14.14 10.82 1.85
C ASP A 38 -15.30 10.44 0.94
N GLU A 39 -15.80 11.41 0.18
CA GLU A 39 -16.85 11.19 -0.81
C GLU A 39 -16.29 10.50 -2.06
N VAL A 40 -17.00 9.48 -2.54
CA VAL A 40 -16.73 8.87 -3.85
C VAL A 40 -17.27 9.80 -4.94
N SER A 41 -16.43 10.15 -5.91
CA SER A 41 -16.79 11.06 -7.00
C SER A 41 -16.93 10.40 -8.37
N ASN A 42 -16.15 9.35 -8.63
CA ASN A 42 -16.15 8.59 -9.88
C ASN A 42 -15.72 7.14 -9.57
N LEU A 43 -16.32 6.16 -10.24
CA LEU A 43 -15.97 4.73 -10.12
C LEU A 43 -15.44 4.12 -11.41
N ASP A 44 -15.19 4.90 -12.46
CA ASP A 44 -14.53 4.39 -13.66
C ASP A 44 -13.08 3.93 -13.31
N PRO A 45 -12.76 2.62 -13.45
CA PRO A 45 -11.43 2.10 -13.14
C PRO A 45 -10.34 2.65 -14.07
N GLY A 46 -10.70 3.25 -15.22
CA GLY A 46 -9.77 3.89 -16.13
C GLY A 46 -9.42 5.34 -15.74
N GLU A 47 -10.16 5.99 -14.84
CA GLU A 47 -9.91 7.38 -14.43
C GLU A 47 -9.50 7.53 -12.97
N THR A 48 -9.96 6.64 -12.09
CA THR A 48 -9.78 6.84 -10.65
C THR A 48 -8.31 6.79 -10.22
N THR A 49 -7.81 7.92 -9.71
CA THR A 49 -6.50 8.03 -9.04
C THR A 49 -6.62 8.50 -7.58
N ILE A 50 -7.85 8.58 -7.05
CA ILE A 50 -8.15 8.99 -5.68
C ILE A 50 -8.40 7.73 -4.87
N SER A 51 -7.69 7.55 -3.75
CA SER A 51 -7.69 6.29 -3.00
C SER A 51 -9.07 5.81 -2.56
N VAL A 52 -10.02 6.72 -2.23
CA VAL A 52 -11.37 6.32 -1.83
C VAL A 52 -12.18 5.77 -3.01
N ASN A 53 -12.04 6.37 -4.19
CA ASN A 53 -12.67 5.93 -5.42
C ASN A 53 -12.11 4.56 -5.85
N GLU A 54 -10.78 4.41 -5.83
CA GLU A 54 -10.10 3.14 -6.14
C GLU A 54 -10.57 2.00 -5.23
N ARG A 55 -10.68 2.26 -3.93
CA ARG A 55 -11.12 1.29 -2.93
C ARG A 55 -12.53 0.79 -3.20
N VAL A 56 -13.45 1.66 -3.60
CA VAL A 56 -14.83 1.26 -3.93
C VAL A 56 -14.89 0.61 -5.32
N ALA A 57 -14.16 1.13 -6.31
CA ALA A 57 -14.07 0.53 -7.64
C ALA A 57 -13.52 -0.91 -7.60
N SER A 58 -12.56 -1.21 -6.72
CA SER A 58 -12.02 -2.57 -6.53
C SER A 58 -13.02 -3.60 -6.01
N LEU A 59 -14.19 -3.17 -5.54
CA LEU A 59 -15.28 -4.08 -5.15
C LEU A 59 -16.16 -4.47 -6.35
N ILE A 60 -16.06 -3.71 -7.44
CA ILE A 60 -16.91 -3.80 -8.64
C ILE A 60 -16.13 -4.41 -9.81
N PHE A 61 -14.85 -4.09 -9.93
CA PHE A 61 -14.01 -4.50 -11.05
C PHE A 61 -12.85 -5.40 -10.62
N ASP A 62 -12.48 -6.33 -11.50
CA ASP A 62 -11.25 -7.13 -11.39
C ASP A 62 -10.31 -6.82 -12.55
N GLY A 63 -9.01 -6.96 -12.30
CA GLY A 63 -7.98 -6.88 -13.32
C GLY A 63 -7.53 -8.25 -13.83
N LEU A 64 -6.59 -8.25 -14.78
CA LEU A 64 -5.95 -9.47 -15.26
C LEU A 64 -5.21 -10.18 -14.11
N VAL A 65 -4.60 -9.40 -13.23
CA VAL A 65 -3.92 -9.87 -12.02
C VAL A 65 -4.43 -9.12 -10.78
N GLU A 66 -4.16 -9.66 -9.60
CA GLU A 66 -4.61 -9.12 -8.32
C GLU A 66 -3.45 -8.95 -7.33
N TYR A 67 -3.67 -8.09 -6.34
CA TYR A 67 -2.79 -8.01 -5.17
C TYR A 67 -3.09 -9.15 -4.20
N GLY A 68 -2.14 -10.09 -4.09
CA GLY A 68 -2.16 -11.16 -3.10
C GLY A 68 -1.61 -10.73 -1.74
N LYS A 69 -1.27 -11.72 -0.91
CA LYS A 69 -0.67 -11.50 0.41
C LYS A 69 0.64 -10.73 0.29
N ALA A 70 0.82 -9.71 1.15
CA ALA A 70 1.97 -8.79 1.10
C ALA A 70 2.18 -8.18 -0.30
N ASN A 71 1.07 -7.82 -0.95
CA ASN A 71 1.00 -7.21 -2.28
C ASN A 71 1.72 -7.97 -3.41
N LYS A 72 2.05 -9.26 -3.23
CA LYS A 72 2.57 -10.08 -4.32
C LYS A 72 1.50 -10.24 -5.39
N ILE A 73 1.87 -10.06 -6.65
CA ILE A 73 0.95 -10.21 -7.76
C ILE A 73 0.57 -11.69 -7.95
N VAL A 74 -0.74 -11.93 -8.07
CA VAL A 74 -1.32 -13.26 -8.25
C VAL A 74 -2.33 -13.26 -9.40
N PRO A 75 -2.68 -14.44 -9.96
CA PRO A 75 -3.68 -14.54 -11.02
C PRO A 75 -5.05 -13.93 -10.64
N GLY A 76 -5.60 -13.07 -11.49
CA GLY A 76 -6.95 -12.48 -11.41
C GLY A 76 -7.84 -13.06 -12.50
N ILE A 77 -8.40 -12.22 -13.38
CA ILE A 77 -9.12 -12.66 -14.59
C ILE A 77 -8.23 -13.53 -15.48
N ALA A 78 -6.94 -13.20 -15.57
CA ALA A 78 -5.96 -14.10 -16.18
C ALA A 78 -5.62 -15.22 -15.17
N LYS A 79 -5.75 -16.47 -15.61
CA LYS A 79 -5.37 -17.64 -14.80
C LYS A 79 -3.85 -17.88 -14.80
N ASP A 80 -3.15 -17.39 -15.83
CA ASP A 80 -1.71 -17.50 -15.99
C ASP A 80 -1.20 -16.47 -17.01
N TRP A 81 0.12 -16.22 -17.02
CA TRP A 81 0.78 -15.40 -18.04
C TRP A 81 2.23 -15.80 -18.26
N THR A 82 2.76 -15.47 -19.43
CA THR A 82 4.17 -15.63 -19.77
C THR A 82 4.79 -14.30 -20.14
N VAL A 83 6.09 -14.17 -19.86
CA VAL A 83 6.91 -13.01 -20.25
C VAL A 83 8.04 -13.51 -21.14
N SER A 84 8.31 -12.84 -22.26
CA SER A 84 9.43 -13.18 -23.13
C SER A 84 10.78 -12.99 -22.42
N GLU A 85 11.83 -13.66 -22.91
CA GLU A 85 13.17 -13.58 -22.30
C GLU A 85 13.76 -12.15 -22.30
N ASP A 86 13.34 -11.31 -23.25
CA ASP A 86 13.76 -9.90 -23.35
C ASP A 86 12.84 -8.94 -22.56
N GLY A 87 11.79 -9.45 -21.89
CA GLY A 87 10.88 -8.65 -21.08
C GLY A 87 9.94 -7.73 -21.87
N LEU A 88 9.85 -7.90 -23.19
CA LEU A 88 9.04 -7.03 -24.07
C LEU A 88 7.63 -7.56 -24.33
N GLU A 89 7.41 -8.87 -24.29
CA GLU A 89 6.10 -9.47 -24.58
C GLU A 89 5.49 -10.11 -23.34
N TYR A 90 4.25 -9.74 -23.02
CA TYR A 90 3.46 -10.32 -21.94
C TYR A 90 2.21 -10.97 -22.55
N THR A 91 2.07 -12.29 -22.42
CA THR A 91 0.89 -13.02 -22.92
C THR A 91 0.07 -13.56 -21.76
N PHE A 92 -1.19 -13.14 -21.65
CA PHE A 92 -2.11 -13.54 -20.59
C PHE A 92 -3.13 -14.56 -21.11
N GLU A 93 -3.34 -15.64 -20.35
CA GLU A 93 -4.43 -16.58 -20.57
C GLU A 93 -5.61 -16.24 -19.65
N LEU A 94 -6.75 -15.87 -20.22
CA LEU A 94 -7.96 -15.52 -19.49
C LEU A 94 -8.71 -16.75 -19.00
N ARG A 95 -9.46 -16.59 -17.91
CA ARG A 95 -10.46 -17.57 -17.47
C ARG A 95 -11.64 -17.57 -18.43
N GLN A 96 -12.15 -18.76 -18.74
CA GLN A 96 -13.37 -18.91 -19.56
C GLN A 96 -14.63 -18.78 -18.68
N GLY A 97 -15.70 -18.22 -19.24
CA GLY A 97 -16.99 -18.12 -18.55
C GLY A 97 -17.05 -17.08 -17.43
N VAL A 98 -16.05 -16.20 -17.31
CA VAL A 98 -16.15 -15.01 -16.44
C VAL A 98 -17.22 -14.10 -17.01
N LYS A 99 -18.13 -13.63 -16.15
CA LYS A 99 -19.23 -12.75 -16.56
C LYS A 99 -19.08 -11.37 -15.95
N PHE A 100 -19.43 -10.36 -16.71
CA PHE A 100 -19.78 -9.04 -16.18
C PHE A 100 -21.11 -9.08 -15.42
N HIS A 101 -21.39 -8.05 -14.63
CA HIS A 101 -22.62 -7.97 -13.82
C HIS A 101 -23.91 -7.96 -14.64
N ASN A 102 -23.85 -7.59 -15.92
CA ASN A 102 -24.97 -7.65 -16.87
C ASN A 102 -25.16 -9.04 -17.52
N GLY A 103 -24.30 -10.01 -17.22
CA GLY A 103 -24.33 -11.36 -17.76
C GLY A 103 -23.57 -11.57 -19.06
N GLN A 104 -23.00 -10.52 -19.67
CA GLN A 104 -22.08 -10.64 -20.79
C GLN A 104 -20.83 -11.41 -20.36
N GLU A 105 -20.31 -12.29 -21.21
CA GLU A 105 -19.03 -12.97 -20.97
C GLU A 105 -17.87 -12.00 -21.23
N LEU A 106 -16.88 -12.00 -20.35
CA LEU A 106 -15.66 -11.23 -20.49
C LEU A 106 -14.70 -11.92 -21.45
N THR A 107 -14.20 -11.17 -22.43
CA THR A 107 -13.26 -11.66 -23.45
C THR A 107 -12.02 -10.78 -23.57
N ALA A 108 -11.04 -11.23 -24.34
CA ALA A 108 -9.84 -10.46 -24.66
C ALA A 108 -10.13 -9.11 -25.36
N GLU A 109 -11.25 -8.97 -26.07
CA GLU A 109 -11.63 -7.68 -26.69
C GLU A 109 -11.99 -6.63 -25.64
N ASP A 110 -12.59 -7.02 -24.51
CA ASP A 110 -12.91 -6.12 -23.40
C ASP A 110 -11.63 -5.63 -22.71
N VAL A 111 -10.65 -6.53 -22.59
CA VAL A 111 -9.31 -6.20 -22.06
C VAL A 111 -8.61 -5.22 -22.99
N GLU A 112 -8.55 -5.52 -24.29
CA GLU A 112 -7.95 -4.62 -25.29
C GLU A 112 -8.58 -3.23 -25.23
N TYR A 113 -9.91 -3.15 -25.25
CA TYR A 113 -10.65 -1.89 -25.17
C TYR A 113 -10.29 -1.10 -23.90
N THR A 114 -10.25 -1.76 -22.74
CA THR A 114 -9.94 -1.12 -21.45
C THR A 114 -8.59 -0.40 -21.50
N TYR A 115 -7.53 -1.08 -21.98
CA TYR A 115 -6.19 -0.50 -22.03
C TYR A 115 -6.03 0.51 -23.16
N GLN A 116 -6.67 0.31 -24.32
CA GLN A 116 -6.69 1.30 -25.39
C GLN A 116 -7.33 2.61 -24.92
N ARG A 117 -8.42 2.54 -24.15
CA ARG A 117 -9.05 3.72 -23.56
C ARG A 117 -8.10 4.46 -22.63
N ILE A 118 -7.42 3.76 -21.73
CA ILE A 118 -6.41 4.36 -20.82
C ILE A 118 -5.24 5.00 -21.59
N LEU A 119 -4.82 4.41 -22.70
CA LEU A 119 -3.73 4.92 -23.55
C LEU A 119 -4.15 6.10 -24.43
N ASP A 120 -5.44 6.33 -24.63
CA ASP A 120 -5.94 7.42 -25.47
C ASP A 120 -5.60 8.79 -24.83
N PRO A 121 -4.81 9.66 -25.52
CA PRO A 121 -4.54 11.01 -25.03
C PRO A 121 -5.79 11.86 -24.82
N ASP A 122 -6.85 11.64 -25.62
CA ASP A 122 -8.08 12.41 -25.55
C ASP A 122 -8.95 12.01 -24.35
N TYR A 123 -8.84 10.75 -23.91
CA TYR A 123 -9.43 10.28 -22.64
C TYR A 123 -8.67 10.85 -21.44
N GLY A 124 -7.36 11.03 -21.55
CA GLY A 124 -6.56 11.78 -20.56
C GLY A 124 -6.40 11.08 -19.20
N SER A 125 -6.45 9.75 -19.17
CA SER A 125 -6.31 8.95 -17.94
C SER A 125 -5.02 9.26 -17.17
N GLY A 126 -5.14 9.51 -15.87
CA GLY A 126 -4.00 9.61 -14.95
C GLY A 126 -3.24 8.29 -14.77
N LEU A 127 -3.84 7.15 -15.14
CA LEU A 127 -3.23 5.82 -15.08
C LEU A 127 -2.32 5.52 -16.26
N ARG A 128 -2.39 6.32 -17.33
CA ARG A 128 -1.60 6.16 -18.56
C ARG A 128 -0.12 5.94 -18.27
N ALA A 129 0.48 6.71 -17.37
CA ALA A 129 1.90 6.61 -17.03
C ALA A 129 2.34 5.23 -16.49
N LYS A 130 1.40 4.40 -16.02
CA LYS A 130 1.70 3.03 -15.55
C LYS A 130 1.74 2.00 -16.68
N VAL A 131 1.18 2.33 -17.84
CA VAL A 131 1.04 1.43 -19.00
C VAL A 131 1.50 2.06 -20.31
N GLU A 132 2.08 3.26 -20.28
CA GLU A 132 2.50 4.00 -21.48
C GLU A 132 3.60 3.31 -22.29
N SER A 133 4.30 2.34 -21.68
CA SER A 133 5.28 1.51 -22.37
C SER A 133 4.64 0.53 -23.36
N ILE A 134 3.33 0.28 -23.31
CA ILE A 134 2.62 -0.56 -24.29
C ILE A 134 2.77 0.04 -25.69
N GLU A 135 3.45 -0.69 -26.57
CA GLU A 135 3.57 -0.40 -27.99
C GLU A 135 2.38 -1.00 -28.78
N SER A 136 1.95 -2.21 -28.43
CA SER A 136 0.79 -2.84 -29.06
C SER A 136 0.05 -3.82 -28.15
N ILE A 137 -1.24 -3.97 -28.41
CA ILE A 137 -2.12 -4.96 -27.78
C ILE A 137 -2.68 -5.83 -28.90
N GLU A 138 -2.56 -7.15 -28.77
CA GLU A 138 -3.01 -8.12 -29.76
C GLU A 138 -3.97 -9.14 -29.12
N VAL A 139 -5.22 -9.16 -29.60
CA VAL A 139 -6.18 -10.23 -29.30
C VAL A 139 -5.85 -11.45 -30.16
N ILE A 140 -5.28 -12.49 -29.54
CA ILE A 140 -4.89 -13.73 -30.23
C ILE A 140 -6.13 -14.61 -30.45
N ASP A 141 -6.96 -14.72 -29.42
CA ASP A 141 -8.28 -15.33 -29.43
C ASP A 141 -9.12 -14.78 -28.27
N ASN A 142 -10.36 -15.26 -28.10
CA ASN A 142 -11.29 -14.79 -27.07
C ASN A 142 -10.74 -14.81 -25.64
N TYR A 143 -9.75 -15.67 -25.36
CA TYR A 143 -9.22 -15.90 -24.02
C TYR A 143 -7.70 -15.74 -23.95
N THR A 144 -7.08 -15.14 -24.97
CA THR A 144 -5.63 -14.94 -25.02
C THR A 144 -5.33 -13.55 -25.55
N ILE A 145 -4.61 -12.76 -24.75
CA ILE A 145 -4.21 -11.40 -25.11
C ILE A 145 -2.72 -11.22 -24.90
N LYS A 146 -2.07 -10.51 -25.83
CA LYS A 146 -0.64 -10.21 -25.76
C LYS A 146 -0.43 -8.70 -25.74
N PHE A 147 0.43 -8.25 -24.84
CA PHE A 147 0.95 -6.89 -24.79
C PHE A 147 2.41 -6.92 -25.24
N THR A 148 2.79 -5.98 -26.10
CA THR A 148 4.19 -5.73 -26.47
C THR A 148 4.57 -4.36 -25.94
N LEU A 149 5.69 -4.28 -25.23
CA LEU A 149 6.24 -3.06 -24.66
C LEU A 149 7.35 -2.51 -25.56
N SER A 150 7.50 -1.19 -25.55
CA SER A 150 8.58 -0.46 -26.25
C SER A 150 9.94 -0.56 -25.55
N GLU A 151 9.94 -0.88 -24.26
CA GLU A 151 11.13 -1.16 -23.45
C GLU A 151 10.81 -2.15 -22.32
N PRO A 152 11.78 -2.94 -21.83
CA PRO A 152 11.56 -3.85 -20.72
C PRO A 152 11.23 -3.06 -19.44
N TYR A 153 10.06 -3.31 -18.87
CA TYR A 153 9.59 -2.60 -17.69
C TYR A 153 8.79 -3.53 -16.77
N SER A 154 9.46 -4.19 -15.84
CA SER A 154 8.83 -5.18 -14.95
C SER A 154 7.67 -4.66 -14.09
N PRO A 155 7.68 -3.40 -13.60
CA PRO A 155 6.52 -2.85 -12.90
C PRO A 155 5.25 -2.71 -13.76
N PHE A 156 5.33 -2.93 -15.08
CA PHE A 156 4.18 -3.03 -15.99
C PHE A 156 3.09 -3.97 -15.45
N ILE A 157 3.48 -5.06 -14.78
CA ILE A 157 2.54 -6.03 -14.22
C ILE A 157 1.56 -5.39 -13.20
N LEU A 158 1.93 -4.28 -12.55
CA LEU A 158 1.02 -3.54 -11.68
C LEU A 158 -0.08 -2.82 -12.45
N GLY A 159 0.17 -2.40 -13.69
CA GLY A 159 -0.87 -1.88 -14.59
C GLY A 159 -1.91 -2.94 -14.94
N MET A 160 -1.56 -4.22 -14.81
CA MET A 160 -2.46 -5.34 -15.10
C MET A 160 -3.52 -5.57 -14.00
N THR A 161 -3.45 -4.82 -12.90
CA THR A 161 -4.48 -4.81 -11.84
C THR A 161 -5.66 -3.90 -12.16
N PHE A 162 -5.63 -3.17 -13.28
CA PHE A 162 -6.72 -2.26 -13.65
C PHE A 162 -8.00 -3.03 -13.97
N GLY A 163 -9.11 -2.50 -13.47
CA GLY A 163 -10.42 -3.08 -13.64
C GLY A 163 -10.83 -3.17 -15.10
N ILE A 164 -11.15 -4.36 -15.58
CA ILE A 164 -11.62 -4.58 -16.96
C ILE A 164 -13.07 -4.13 -17.09
N VAL A 165 -13.37 -3.37 -18.12
CA VAL A 165 -14.72 -2.86 -18.41
C VAL A 165 -15.33 -3.57 -19.63
N PRO A 166 -16.66 -3.77 -19.67
CA PRO A 166 -17.34 -4.32 -20.84
C PRO A 166 -17.35 -3.31 -21.99
N LYS A 167 -16.73 -3.67 -23.12
CA LYS A 167 -16.57 -2.79 -24.29
C LYS A 167 -17.89 -2.23 -24.81
N GLU A 168 -18.85 -3.12 -25.10
CA GLU A 168 -20.14 -2.74 -25.71
C GLU A 168 -20.90 -1.75 -24.83
N TYR A 169 -20.92 -1.98 -23.51
CA TYR A 169 -21.58 -1.10 -22.56
C TYR A 169 -20.87 0.25 -22.44
N ALA A 170 -19.55 0.25 -22.31
CA ALA A 170 -18.78 1.49 -22.18
C ALA A 170 -18.92 2.38 -23.44
N GLU A 171 -18.94 1.79 -24.64
CA GLU A 171 -19.21 2.51 -25.89
C GLU A 171 -20.66 3.04 -25.96
N GLU A 172 -21.64 2.29 -25.42
CA GLU A 172 -23.05 2.69 -25.41
C GLU A 172 -23.30 3.90 -24.51
N VAL A 173 -22.72 3.89 -23.30
CA VAL A 173 -23.06 4.87 -22.25
C VAL A 173 -22.07 6.04 -22.17
N GLY A 174 -20.82 5.82 -22.58
CA GLY A 174 -19.74 6.80 -22.46
C GLY A 174 -19.15 6.89 -21.04
N ASP A 175 -18.01 7.57 -20.92
CA ASP A 175 -17.17 7.53 -19.72
C ASP A 175 -17.84 8.09 -18.46
N GLU A 176 -18.58 9.20 -18.58
CA GLU A 176 -19.29 9.81 -17.43
C GLU A 176 -20.33 8.85 -16.84
N GLU A 177 -21.08 8.17 -17.70
CA GLU A 177 -22.13 7.24 -17.29
C GLU A 177 -21.54 5.91 -16.82
N LEU A 178 -20.46 5.42 -17.43
CA LEU A 178 -19.69 4.27 -16.94
C LEU A 178 -19.18 4.52 -15.52
N GLY A 179 -18.70 5.73 -15.27
CA GLY A 179 -18.22 6.16 -13.97
C GLY A 179 -19.31 6.25 -12.90
N ARG A 180 -20.57 6.50 -13.27
CA ARG A 180 -21.72 6.61 -12.37
C ARG A 180 -22.54 5.33 -12.21
N ASN A 181 -22.62 4.52 -13.26
CA ASN A 181 -23.35 3.25 -13.30
C ASN A 181 -22.41 2.11 -13.72
N PRO A 182 -21.36 1.83 -12.94
CA PRO A 182 -20.32 0.89 -13.35
C PRO A 182 -20.84 -0.53 -13.49
N ILE A 183 -20.38 -1.21 -14.55
CA ILE A 183 -20.54 -2.66 -14.76
C ILE A 183 -19.14 -3.26 -14.80
N GLY A 184 -18.85 -4.14 -13.86
CA GLY A 184 -17.57 -4.86 -13.80
C GLY A 184 -17.77 -6.37 -13.71
N ALA A 185 -16.68 -7.08 -13.40
CA ALA A 185 -16.65 -8.54 -13.22
C ALA A 185 -16.34 -8.96 -11.77
N GLY A 186 -16.25 -7.98 -10.86
CA GLY A 186 -15.90 -8.17 -9.47
C GLY A 186 -17.04 -8.68 -8.58
N PRO A 187 -16.80 -8.82 -7.26
CA PRO A 187 -17.69 -9.49 -6.33
C PRO A 187 -19.03 -8.77 -6.09
N PHE A 188 -19.10 -7.45 -6.25
CA PHE A 188 -20.30 -6.67 -6.00
C PHE A 188 -20.72 -5.84 -7.21
N LYS A 189 -22.03 -5.72 -7.43
CA LYS A 189 -22.62 -4.92 -8.51
C LYS A 189 -23.29 -3.66 -7.96
N MET A 190 -23.27 -2.59 -8.73
CA MET A 190 -23.95 -1.33 -8.38
C MET A 190 -25.47 -1.55 -8.30
N GLU A 191 -26.10 -1.10 -7.21
CA GLU A 191 -27.57 -0.99 -7.09
C GLU A 191 -28.05 0.46 -7.05
N GLU A 192 -27.38 1.30 -6.26
CA GLU A 192 -27.77 2.69 -6.05
C GLU A 192 -26.55 3.55 -5.71
N TRP A 193 -26.51 4.77 -6.24
CA TRP A 193 -25.57 5.80 -5.81
C TRP A 193 -26.30 7.11 -5.56
N ASP A 194 -26.47 7.45 -4.28
CA ASP A 194 -26.96 8.74 -3.83
C ASP A 194 -25.77 9.63 -3.44
N ALA A 195 -25.40 10.54 -4.34
CA ALA A 195 -24.22 11.40 -4.20
C ALA A 195 -24.27 12.21 -2.89
N GLY A 196 -23.15 12.27 -2.17
CA GLY A 196 -23.06 12.88 -0.84
C GLY A 196 -23.73 12.11 0.31
N ASN A 197 -24.37 10.95 0.06
CA ASN A 197 -25.04 10.16 1.09
C ASN A 197 -24.49 8.73 1.17
N GLN A 198 -24.80 7.88 0.18
CA GLN A 198 -24.41 6.47 0.20
C GLN A 198 -24.29 5.84 -1.19
N ILE A 199 -23.48 4.78 -1.27
CA ILE A 199 -23.46 3.83 -2.38
C ILE A 199 -23.96 2.49 -1.85
N VAL A 200 -24.83 1.83 -2.61
CA VAL A 200 -25.35 0.50 -2.31
C VAL A 200 -24.91 -0.45 -3.40
N LEU A 201 -24.21 -1.50 -3.00
CA LEU A 201 -23.80 -2.61 -3.87
C LEU A 201 -24.47 -3.90 -3.40
N SER A 202 -24.75 -4.82 -4.32
CA SER A 202 -25.19 -6.17 -3.97
C SER A 202 -24.24 -7.26 -4.44
N ALA A 203 -24.30 -8.41 -3.78
CA ALA A 203 -23.50 -9.57 -4.15
C ALA A 203 -23.77 -9.98 -5.60
N PHE A 204 -22.70 -10.23 -6.35
CA PHE A 204 -22.78 -10.88 -7.64
C PHE A 204 -22.74 -12.39 -7.47
N GLU A 205 -23.90 -13.05 -7.61
CA GLU A 205 -24.04 -14.50 -7.37
C GLU A 205 -23.29 -15.37 -8.39
N ASP A 206 -23.06 -14.83 -9.59
CA ASP A 206 -22.31 -15.47 -10.68
C ASP A 206 -20.81 -15.13 -10.63
N TYR A 207 -20.31 -14.54 -9.53
CA TYR A 207 -18.91 -14.15 -9.41
C TYR A 207 -17.98 -15.35 -9.57
N TRP A 208 -16.97 -15.20 -10.43
CA TRP A 208 -16.12 -16.29 -10.90
C TRP A 208 -15.24 -16.91 -9.81
N ASN A 209 -14.97 -16.18 -8.73
CA ASN A 209 -14.16 -16.63 -7.60
C ASN A 209 -15.06 -17.18 -6.47
N LYS A 210 -15.34 -16.39 -5.43
CA LYS A 210 -16.18 -16.77 -4.30
C LYS A 210 -17.38 -15.86 -4.19
N VAL A 211 -18.59 -16.42 -4.25
CA VAL A 211 -19.82 -15.67 -3.99
C VAL A 211 -19.70 -14.92 -2.65
N PRO A 212 -19.94 -13.60 -2.62
CA PRO A 212 -19.84 -12.83 -1.39
C PRO A 212 -20.80 -13.34 -0.32
N ASN A 213 -20.30 -13.42 0.91
CA ASN A 213 -21.11 -13.69 2.09
C ASN A 213 -22.02 -12.49 2.46
N ILE A 214 -21.61 -11.27 2.08
CA ILE A 214 -22.39 -10.04 2.24
C ILE A 214 -23.34 -9.89 1.05
N LYS A 215 -24.66 -9.94 1.28
CA LYS A 215 -25.68 -9.78 0.23
C LYS A 215 -25.85 -8.33 -0.21
N LYS A 216 -25.81 -7.39 0.73
CA LYS A 216 -25.88 -5.95 0.47
C LYS A 216 -24.77 -5.22 1.23
N LEU A 217 -24.01 -4.42 0.51
CA LEU A 217 -22.97 -3.56 1.05
C LEU A 217 -23.41 -2.11 0.92
N VAL A 218 -23.51 -1.41 2.04
CA VAL A 218 -23.83 0.03 2.09
C VAL A 218 -22.56 0.79 2.46
N ILE A 219 -22.14 1.72 1.62
CA ILE A 219 -20.94 2.52 1.79
C ILE A 219 -21.38 3.96 2.06
N ARG A 220 -21.02 4.50 3.21
CA ARG A 220 -21.37 5.87 3.66
C ARG A 220 -20.12 6.73 3.78
N SER A 221 -20.17 7.92 3.22
CA SER A 221 -19.10 8.91 3.35
C SER A 221 -19.26 9.65 4.67
N ILE A 222 -18.34 9.45 5.60
CA ILE A 222 -18.36 10.02 6.96
C ILE A 222 -16.96 10.61 7.26
N PRO A 223 -16.66 11.82 6.77
CA PRO A 223 -15.32 12.40 6.87
C PRO A 223 -14.88 12.75 8.28
N GLU A 224 -15.81 13.17 9.14
CA GLU A 224 -15.46 13.52 10.52
C GLU A 224 -15.20 12.26 11.35
N SER A 225 -13.93 12.05 11.72
CA SER A 225 -13.50 10.89 12.53
C SER A 225 -14.34 10.68 13.81
N ALA A 226 -14.71 11.76 14.50
CA ALA A 226 -15.55 11.68 15.70
C ALA A 226 -16.97 11.17 15.40
N THR A 227 -17.54 11.53 14.24
CA THR A 227 -18.84 11.05 13.77
C THR A 227 -18.75 9.58 13.40
N GLN A 228 -17.70 9.18 12.66
CA GLN A 228 -17.49 7.77 12.31
C GLN A 228 -17.34 6.90 13.56
N ALA A 229 -16.59 7.36 14.57
CA ALA A 229 -16.49 6.68 15.87
C ALA A 229 -17.83 6.61 16.63
N MET A 230 -18.67 7.65 16.53
CA MET A 230 -20.02 7.63 17.12
C MET A 230 -20.92 6.60 16.43
N GLU A 231 -20.88 6.54 15.10
CA GLU A 231 -21.67 5.59 14.30
C GLU A 231 -21.23 4.14 14.52
N LEU A 232 -19.92 3.88 14.70
CA LEU A 232 -19.44 2.58 15.18
C LEU A 232 -20.05 2.26 16.55
N ARG A 233 -20.05 3.22 17.48
CA ARG A 233 -20.60 3.00 18.84
C ARG A 233 -22.11 2.78 18.88
N SER A 234 -22.85 3.40 17.97
CA SER A 234 -24.30 3.22 17.87
C SER A 234 -24.70 1.98 17.07
N GLY A 235 -23.75 1.32 16.39
CA GLY A 235 -24.03 0.25 15.44
C GLY A 235 -24.59 0.74 14.11
N GLY A 236 -24.47 2.04 13.81
CA GLY A 236 -24.86 2.64 12.53
C GLY A 236 -23.90 2.30 11.38
N ILE A 237 -22.66 1.91 11.70
CA ILE A 237 -21.71 1.29 10.77
C ILE A 237 -21.06 0.06 11.42
N ASP A 238 -20.71 -0.93 10.60
CA ASP A 238 -20.01 -2.15 11.00
C ASP A 238 -18.49 -1.99 10.96
N PHE A 239 -18.00 -1.06 10.13
CA PHE A 239 -16.60 -0.83 9.84
C PHE A 239 -16.31 0.66 9.64
N GLY A 240 -15.19 1.12 10.18
CA GLY A 240 -14.59 2.43 9.93
C GLY A 240 -13.09 2.33 9.71
N VAL A 241 -12.53 3.33 9.04
CA VAL A 241 -11.14 3.40 8.61
C VAL A 241 -10.62 4.83 8.74
N ASN A 242 -9.32 4.99 9.00
CA ASN A 242 -8.67 6.31 9.11
C ASN A 242 -9.21 7.18 10.26
N LEU A 243 -9.56 6.55 11.39
CA LEU A 243 -9.90 7.26 12.63
C LEU A 243 -8.68 7.95 13.26
N ASP A 244 -8.89 9.14 13.82
CA ASP A 244 -7.89 9.87 14.61
C ASP A 244 -7.48 9.10 15.87
N VAL A 245 -6.23 9.28 16.33
CA VAL A 245 -5.69 8.62 17.54
C VAL A 245 -6.61 8.77 18.75
N GLY A 246 -7.11 9.98 19.00
CA GLY A 246 -7.98 10.22 20.15
C GLY A 246 -9.32 9.47 20.09
N GLN A 247 -9.78 9.08 18.90
CA GLN A 247 -10.95 8.21 18.77
C GLN A 247 -10.57 6.74 18.95
N LEU A 248 -9.44 6.31 18.39
CA LEU A 248 -8.94 4.93 18.46
C LEU A 248 -8.75 4.43 19.90
N GLU A 249 -8.29 5.29 20.81
CA GLU A 249 -8.10 4.93 22.23
C GLU A 249 -9.37 4.38 22.89
N SER A 250 -10.56 4.80 22.44
CA SER A 250 -11.82 4.31 22.99
C SER A 250 -12.21 2.89 22.51
N PHE A 251 -11.50 2.35 21.51
CA PHE A 251 -11.79 1.05 20.90
C PHE A 251 -10.75 -0.02 21.22
N ILE A 252 -9.47 0.34 21.42
CA ILE A 252 -8.33 -0.62 21.52
C ILE A 252 -8.52 -1.68 22.61
N ASP A 253 -9.15 -1.33 23.74
CA ASP A 253 -9.37 -2.25 24.86
C ASP A 253 -10.84 -2.63 25.07
N ASN A 254 -11.72 -2.28 24.12
CA ASN A 254 -13.14 -2.57 24.23
C ASN A 254 -13.50 -3.89 23.52
N PRO A 255 -14.00 -4.91 24.24
CA PRO A 255 -14.29 -6.23 23.66
C PRO A 255 -15.42 -6.25 22.63
N ASP A 256 -16.22 -5.17 22.53
CA ASP A 256 -17.28 -5.06 21.52
C ASP A 256 -16.73 -4.71 20.12
N TYR A 257 -15.43 -4.40 20.02
CA TYR A 257 -14.78 -3.98 18.77
C TYR A 257 -13.48 -4.73 18.53
N GLN A 258 -13.11 -4.81 17.25
CA GLN A 258 -11.77 -5.19 16.81
C GLN A 258 -11.07 -3.96 16.24
N VAL A 259 -9.91 -3.62 16.81
CA VAL A 259 -8.98 -2.65 16.23
C VAL A 259 -7.83 -3.44 15.61
N LYS A 260 -7.83 -3.53 14.29
CA LYS A 260 -6.79 -4.24 13.55
C LYS A 260 -5.90 -3.25 12.83
N SER A 261 -4.62 -3.57 12.78
CA SER A 261 -3.63 -2.75 12.08
C SER A 261 -2.82 -3.58 11.10
N ALA A 262 -2.47 -2.98 9.97
CA ALA A 262 -1.45 -3.49 9.06
C ALA A 262 -0.49 -2.37 8.69
N ALA A 263 0.71 -2.74 8.29
CA ALA A 263 1.63 -1.78 7.68
C ALA A 263 0.98 -1.20 6.42
N GLY A 264 0.75 0.11 6.44
CA GLY A 264 0.28 0.86 5.28
C GLY A 264 1.40 1.12 4.28
N ALA A 265 1.03 1.62 3.10
CA ALA A 265 1.95 1.90 2.01
C ALA A 265 2.70 3.23 2.18
N GLY A 266 3.16 3.57 3.39
CA GLY A 266 3.82 4.85 3.67
C GLY A 266 5.09 4.74 4.51
N ILE A 267 6.05 5.62 4.28
CA ILE A 267 7.29 5.77 5.05
C ILE A 267 7.51 7.22 5.46
N ASN A 268 7.96 7.43 6.69
CA ASN A 268 8.56 8.69 7.16
C ASN A 268 10.06 8.47 7.27
N PHE A 269 10.87 9.41 6.78
CA PHE A 269 12.32 9.28 6.78
C PHE A 269 13.01 10.63 6.95
N LEU A 270 14.24 10.58 7.47
CA LEU A 270 15.20 11.67 7.46
C LEU A 270 16.09 11.49 6.22
N GLY A 271 16.40 12.57 5.52
CA GLY A 271 17.36 12.58 4.42
C GLY A 271 18.41 13.66 4.52
N PHE A 272 19.49 13.45 3.77
CA PHE A 272 20.67 14.31 3.72
C PHE A 272 20.97 14.71 2.28
N ASN A 273 21.40 15.96 2.08
CA ASN A 273 21.88 16.44 0.79
C ASN A 273 23.37 16.13 0.59
N PHE A 274 23.71 15.48 -0.51
CA PHE A 274 25.04 15.00 -0.88
C PHE A 274 25.87 16.05 -1.63
N ASP A 275 25.28 17.19 -2.02
CA ASP A 275 25.97 18.31 -2.67
C ASP A 275 26.02 19.55 -1.75
N MET A 276 25.93 19.34 -0.43
CA MET A 276 25.96 20.41 0.56
C MET A 276 26.86 20.07 1.73
N GLN A 277 27.77 20.98 2.11
CA GLN A 277 28.52 20.85 3.35
C GLN A 277 27.67 21.26 4.57
N PRO A 278 27.79 20.55 5.72
CA PRO A 278 28.60 19.35 5.97
C PRO A 278 27.88 18.02 5.63
N THR A 279 26.65 18.04 5.13
CA THR A 279 25.79 16.85 4.98
C THR A 279 26.29 15.85 3.94
N GLN A 280 27.09 16.29 2.97
CA GLN A 280 27.79 15.43 2.01
C GLN A 280 28.80 14.48 2.65
N GLU A 281 29.33 14.83 3.84
CA GLU A 281 30.33 14.01 4.52
C GLU A 281 29.67 12.85 5.26
N ARG A 282 30.02 11.62 4.91
CA ARG A 282 29.46 10.40 5.53
C ARG A 282 29.63 10.41 7.06
N LYS A 283 30.79 10.87 7.54
CA LYS A 283 31.07 10.99 9.00
C LYS A 283 30.09 11.93 9.70
N PHE A 284 29.66 13.02 9.04
CA PHE A 284 28.67 13.94 9.59
C PHE A 284 27.31 13.24 9.72
N ARG A 285 26.86 12.57 8.66
CA ARG A 285 25.59 11.82 8.67
C ARG A 285 25.60 10.74 9.76
N GLU A 286 26.68 9.98 9.87
CA GLU A 286 26.82 8.97 10.92
C GLU A 286 26.76 9.58 12.32
N ALA A 287 27.45 10.70 12.57
CA ALA A 287 27.39 11.39 13.86
C ALA A 287 25.98 11.89 14.20
N VAL A 288 25.25 12.42 13.22
CA VAL A 288 23.85 12.82 13.39
C VAL A 288 22.96 11.63 13.78
N LEU A 289 23.12 10.48 13.12
CA LEU A 289 22.33 9.29 13.44
C LEU A 289 22.70 8.68 14.80
N GLN A 290 23.97 8.69 15.18
CA GLN A 290 24.43 8.24 16.50
C GLN A 290 23.95 9.15 17.64
N ALA A 291 23.82 10.46 17.39
CA ALA A 291 23.42 11.42 18.41
C ALA A 291 21.94 11.28 18.84
N VAL A 292 21.10 10.64 18.03
CA VAL A 292 19.64 10.72 18.18
C VAL A 292 19.07 9.33 18.50
N PRO A 293 18.33 9.16 19.63
CA PRO A 293 17.80 7.86 20.02
C PRO A 293 16.50 7.53 19.27
N PHE A 294 16.58 7.36 17.94
CA PHE A 294 15.41 7.12 17.07
C PHE A 294 14.53 5.96 17.55
N ASP A 295 15.12 4.86 18.01
CA ASP A 295 14.39 3.68 18.51
C ASP A 295 13.55 3.98 19.77
N GLN A 296 13.90 5.02 20.52
CA GLN A 296 13.15 5.44 21.70
C GLN A 296 12.10 6.50 21.36
N ILE A 297 12.44 7.48 20.53
CA ILE A 297 11.56 8.62 20.24
C ILE A 297 10.45 8.27 19.24
N ILE A 298 10.73 7.43 18.24
CA ILE A 298 9.76 7.14 17.19
C ILE A 298 8.53 6.42 17.75
N PRO A 299 8.65 5.33 18.54
CA PRO A 299 7.48 4.68 19.13
C PRO A 299 6.66 5.61 20.05
N GLN A 300 7.32 6.52 20.79
CA GLN A 300 6.63 7.47 21.67
C GLN A 300 5.82 8.52 20.88
N ILE A 301 6.33 8.95 19.72
CA ILE A 301 5.71 9.98 18.90
C ILE A 301 4.62 9.41 18.00
N PHE A 302 4.87 8.26 17.36
CA PHE A 302 3.96 7.67 16.38
C PHE A 302 2.92 6.73 17.00
N GLY A 303 3.22 6.10 18.15
CA GLY A 303 2.31 5.19 18.83
C GLY A 303 1.78 4.10 17.89
N VAL A 304 0.46 3.89 17.90
CA VAL A 304 -0.20 2.89 17.03
C VAL A 304 -0.24 3.29 15.55
N LEU A 305 0.02 4.56 15.21
CA LEU A 305 -0.04 5.06 13.83
C LEU A 305 1.22 4.78 13.01
N GLY A 306 2.29 4.30 13.63
CA GLY A 306 3.50 3.97 12.89
C GLY A 306 4.40 2.97 13.58
N GLU A 307 4.97 2.08 12.78
CA GLU A 307 5.95 1.09 13.20
C GLU A 307 7.36 1.57 12.89
N ARG A 308 8.30 1.41 13.83
CA ARG A 308 9.73 1.76 13.63
C ARG A 308 10.27 1.10 12.36
N ALA A 309 10.72 1.92 11.41
CA ALA A 309 11.18 1.47 10.10
C ALA A 309 12.72 1.39 10.02
N TYR A 310 13.24 0.35 9.37
CA TYR A 310 14.66 0.24 9.02
C TYR A 310 14.89 0.13 7.51
N SER A 311 13.81 0.04 6.73
CA SER A 311 13.82 0.01 5.27
C SER A 311 13.03 1.17 4.72
N MET A 312 13.33 1.58 3.49
CA MET A 312 12.44 2.46 2.72
C MET A 312 11.19 1.71 2.25
N LEU A 313 11.26 0.38 2.14
CA LEU A 313 10.14 -0.46 1.73
C LEU A 313 9.30 -0.87 2.94
N PRO A 314 7.96 -0.68 2.91
CA PRO A 314 7.08 -1.13 3.98
C PRO A 314 7.10 -2.66 4.16
N PRO A 315 6.73 -3.17 5.35
CA PRO A 315 6.58 -4.60 5.64
C PRO A 315 5.71 -5.41 4.67
N THR A 316 4.89 -4.73 3.89
CA THR A 316 4.01 -5.31 2.88
C THR A 316 4.66 -5.39 1.51
N LEU A 317 5.97 -5.13 1.40
CA LEU A 317 6.75 -5.21 0.17
C LEU A 317 7.96 -6.13 0.31
N TRP A 318 8.29 -6.77 -0.80
CA TRP A 318 9.53 -7.49 -1.04
C TRP A 318 10.63 -6.50 -1.50
N PRO A 319 11.93 -6.86 -1.54
CA PRO A 319 12.52 -8.01 -0.85
C PRO A 319 12.48 -7.85 0.68
N GLU A 320 12.58 -8.98 1.37
CA GLU A 320 12.64 -9.01 2.84
C GLU A 320 14.09 -8.87 3.33
N ASP A 321 14.54 -7.63 3.59
CA ASP A 321 15.89 -7.33 4.12
C ASP A 321 15.87 -6.59 5.46
N ARG A 322 14.68 -6.43 6.05
CA ARG A 322 14.45 -5.54 7.20
C ARG A 322 15.29 -5.89 8.43
N GLU A 323 15.46 -7.18 8.72
CA GLU A 323 16.29 -7.61 9.85
C GLU A 323 17.78 -7.30 9.61
N PHE A 324 18.30 -7.54 8.40
CA PHE A 324 19.67 -7.15 8.06
C PHE A 324 19.86 -5.64 8.20
N LEU A 325 18.93 -4.85 7.64
CA LEU A 325 19.00 -3.39 7.71
C LEU A 325 18.94 -2.89 9.16
N LYS A 326 18.12 -3.51 10.00
CA LYS A 326 18.02 -3.20 11.42
C LYS A 326 19.29 -3.53 12.20
N GLU A 327 19.86 -4.72 12.00
CA GLU A 327 21.08 -5.16 12.68
C GLU A 327 22.31 -4.32 12.31
N ASN A 328 22.32 -3.76 11.10
CA ASN A 328 23.43 -2.96 10.57
C ASN A 328 23.15 -1.44 10.58
N ALA A 329 21.99 -1.01 11.04
CA ALA A 329 21.67 0.40 11.17
C ALA A 329 22.61 1.09 12.16
N VAL A 330 22.87 2.38 11.95
CA VAL A 330 23.68 3.18 12.88
C VAL A 330 22.95 3.26 14.22
N GLY A 331 23.54 2.65 15.25
CA GLY A 331 23.01 2.65 16.60
C GLY A 331 23.20 3.98 17.33
N PHE A 332 22.36 4.22 18.34
CA PHE A 332 22.47 5.39 19.22
C PHE A 332 23.74 5.31 20.09
N ASP A 333 24.64 6.27 19.92
CA ASP A 333 25.89 6.44 20.67
C ASP A 333 26.24 7.94 20.75
N PRO A 334 25.67 8.68 21.71
CA PRO A 334 25.85 10.13 21.80
C PRO A 334 27.28 10.54 22.14
N GLU A 335 28.07 9.67 22.78
CA GLU A 335 29.48 9.94 23.10
C GLU A 335 30.34 9.86 21.83
N ALA A 336 30.16 8.81 21.02
CA ALA A 336 30.84 8.70 19.73
C ALA A 336 30.41 9.81 18.76
N ALA A 337 29.12 10.20 18.77
CA ALA A 337 28.62 11.32 17.98
C ALA A 337 29.32 12.63 18.37
N ALA A 338 29.40 12.94 19.67
CA ALA A 338 30.08 14.13 20.17
C ALA A 338 31.56 14.16 19.76
N GLN A 339 32.27 13.03 19.87
CA GLN A 339 33.66 12.94 19.40
C GLN A 339 33.77 13.24 17.89
N LYS A 340 32.91 12.64 17.06
CA LYS A 340 32.92 12.87 15.61
C LYS A 340 32.61 14.32 15.25
N PHE A 341 31.68 14.97 15.95
CA PHE A 341 31.41 16.40 15.72
C PHE A 341 32.62 17.27 16.05
N GLU A 342 33.36 16.98 17.12
CA GLU A 342 34.59 17.71 17.44
C GLU A 342 35.69 17.47 16.39
N GLU A 343 35.87 16.23 15.92
CA GLU A 343 36.80 15.91 14.82
C GLU A 343 36.43 16.68 13.54
N LEU A 344 35.15 16.68 13.16
CA LEU A 344 34.67 17.38 11.96
C LEU A 344 34.80 18.91 12.07
N LYS A 345 34.65 19.48 13.26
CA LYS A 345 34.94 20.92 13.50
C LYS A 345 36.44 21.20 13.38
N ALA A 346 37.29 20.32 13.95
CA ALA A 346 38.74 20.47 13.89
C ALA A 346 39.28 20.35 12.45
N ASP A 347 38.70 19.47 11.65
CA ASP A 347 39.01 19.28 10.23
C ASP A 347 38.45 20.40 9.34
N GLY A 348 37.66 21.33 9.90
CA GLY A 348 37.03 22.44 9.17
C GLY A 348 35.85 22.04 8.31
N VAL A 349 35.36 20.80 8.43
CA VAL A 349 34.17 20.29 7.75
C VAL A 349 32.90 20.94 8.30
N ILE A 350 32.80 21.08 9.62
CA ILE A 350 31.73 21.83 10.29
C ILE A 350 32.24 23.24 10.59
N PRO A 351 31.72 24.30 9.94
CA PRO A 351 32.09 25.67 10.25
C PRO A 351 31.81 26.04 11.72
N ALA A 352 32.63 26.93 12.29
CA ALA A 352 32.54 27.28 13.71
C ALA A 352 31.21 27.94 14.11
N ASP A 353 30.57 28.66 13.19
CA ASP A 353 29.28 29.33 13.33
C ASP A 353 28.12 28.54 12.69
N TYR A 354 28.36 27.28 12.29
CA TYR A 354 27.35 26.44 11.69
C TYR A 354 26.20 26.13 12.67
N VAL A 355 24.97 26.36 12.21
CA VAL A 355 23.74 25.92 12.87
C VAL A 355 23.04 24.96 11.93
N ALA A 356 22.94 23.70 12.35
CA ALA A 356 22.32 22.65 11.57
C ALA A 356 20.80 22.90 11.48
N GLN A 357 20.31 23.19 10.29
CA GLN A 357 18.89 23.42 10.06
C GLN A 357 18.19 22.11 9.70
N VAL A 358 17.19 21.71 10.48
CA VAL A 358 16.40 20.50 10.28
C VAL A 358 15.04 20.89 9.71
N TYR A 359 14.85 20.69 8.41
CA TYR A 359 13.64 21.12 7.70
C TYR A 359 12.53 20.08 7.79
N VAL A 360 11.30 20.56 8.02
CA VAL A 360 10.11 19.70 8.13
C VAL A 360 8.85 20.45 7.71
N SER A 361 7.89 19.74 7.14
CA SER A 361 6.57 20.34 6.86
C SER A 361 5.80 20.60 8.16
N ASN A 362 5.27 21.81 8.32
CA ASN A 362 4.43 22.19 9.46
C ASN A 362 3.07 21.46 9.50
N SER A 363 2.64 20.88 8.36
CA SER A 363 1.44 20.04 8.27
C SER A 363 1.64 18.61 8.79
N ARG A 364 2.84 18.25 9.27
CA ARG A 364 3.20 16.89 9.73
C ARG A 364 3.60 16.89 11.21
N PRO A 365 2.65 16.95 12.15
CA PRO A 365 2.94 17.16 13.58
C PRO A 365 3.86 16.10 14.19
N ASN A 366 3.75 14.83 13.78
CA ASN A 366 4.64 13.76 14.26
C ASN A 366 6.09 13.96 13.75
N GLN A 367 6.27 14.44 12.52
CA GLN A 367 7.62 14.77 12.02
C GLN A 367 8.18 16.01 12.72
N VAL A 368 7.35 17.03 13.00
CA VAL A 368 7.77 18.23 13.75
C VAL A 368 8.27 17.84 15.14
N LYS A 369 7.51 17.03 15.89
CA LYS A 369 7.94 16.50 17.19
C LYS A 369 9.24 15.69 17.10
N THR A 370 9.40 14.90 16.03
CA THR A 370 10.63 14.13 15.78
C THR A 370 11.82 15.06 15.53
N ALA A 371 11.63 16.13 14.76
CA ALA A 371 12.66 17.15 14.50
C ALA A 371 13.05 17.91 15.77
N GLU A 372 12.11 18.26 16.63
CA GLU A 372 12.37 18.91 17.92
C GLU A 372 13.18 18.01 18.87
N ALA A 373 12.84 16.72 18.94
CA ALA A 373 13.60 15.72 19.69
C ALA A 373 15.01 15.52 19.12
N MET A 374 15.14 15.44 17.80
CA MET A 374 16.42 15.35 17.09
C MET A 374 17.30 16.56 17.39
N VAL A 375 16.78 17.78 17.25
CA VAL A 375 17.53 19.02 17.53
C VAL A 375 17.98 19.10 18.98
N THR A 376 17.15 18.63 19.91
CA THR A 376 17.54 18.55 21.34
C THR A 376 18.73 17.61 21.54
N ALA A 377 18.68 16.42 20.92
CA ALA A 377 19.74 15.43 21.03
C ALA A 377 21.05 15.88 20.35
N LEU A 378 20.97 16.52 19.18
CA LEU A 378 22.12 17.10 18.48
C LEU A 378 22.82 18.18 19.32
N ARG A 379 22.06 19.08 19.95
CA ARG A 379 22.61 20.11 20.85
C ARG A 379 23.31 19.49 22.05
N GLN A 380 22.77 18.41 22.62
CA GLN A 380 23.40 17.68 23.72
C GLN A 380 24.71 17.01 23.28
N ALA A 381 24.78 16.52 22.04
CA ALA A 381 25.99 15.97 21.44
C ALA A 381 26.99 17.05 20.93
N GLY A 382 26.71 18.34 21.14
CA GLY A 382 27.61 19.43 20.81
C GLY A 382 27.47 20.01 19.39
N LEU A 383 26.41 19.68 18.65
CA LEU A 383 26.06 20.32 17.38
C LEU A 383 24.93 21.33 17.59
N ASN A 384 25.18 22.62 17.33
CA ASN A 384 24.11 23.61 17.30
C ASN A 384 23.13 23.27 16.17
N ALA A 385 21.85 23.18 16.48
CA ALA A 385 20.81 22.83 15.51
C ALA A 385 19.51 23.58 15.79
N GLU A 386 18.66 23.75 14.78
CA GLU A 386 17.33 24.37 14.88
C GLU A 386 16.31 23.67 13.98
N VAL A 387 15.05 23.65 14.40
CA VAL A 387 13.95 23.14 13.57
C VAL A 387 13.47 24.27 12.67
N ASN A 388 13.34 23.98 11.38
CA ASN A 388 12.74 24.87 10.40
C ASN A 388 11.44 24.25 9.87
N ALA A 389 10.34 24.54 10.56
CA ALA A 389 9.01 24.06 10.20
C ALA A 389 8.32 25.05 9.24
N MET A 390 7.95 24.60 8.04
CA MET A 390 7.38 25.47 7.01
C MET A 390 6.34 24.77 6.14
N GLU A 391 5.71 25.50 5.24
CA GLU A 391 4.75 24.96 4.28
C GLU A 391 5.47 23.99 3.29
N PHE A 392 4.80 22.89 2.91
CA PHE A 392 5.42 21.78 2.17
C PHE A 392 5.85 22.16 0.75
N GLY A 393 5.03 22.88 -0.03
CA GLY A 393 5.39 23.31 -1.37
C GLY A 393 6.63 24.20 -1.38
N THR A 394 6.71 25.14 -0.44
CA THR A 394 7.90 25.99 -0.23
C THR A 394 9.14 25.15 0.09
N MET A 395 9.01 24.19 1.02
CA MET A 395 10.10 23.26 1.36
C MET A 395 10.52 22.40 0.15
N TRP A 396 9.56 21.92 -0.65
CA TRP A 396 9.80 21.08 -1.82
C TRP A 396 10.58 21.81 -2.91
N ASP A 397 10.26 23.08 -3.14
CA ASP A 397 10.98 23.94 -4.08
C ASP A 397 12.42 24.19 -3.62
N MET A 398 12.62 24.48 -2.33
CA MET A 398 13.95 24.65 -1.74
C MET A 398 14.80 23.37 -1.83
N LEU A 399 14.19 22.20 -1.57
CA LEU A 399 14.83 20.90 -1.79
C LEU A 399 15.28 20.73 -3.23
N GLY A 400 14.44 21.11 -4.21
CA GLY A 400 14.79 21.04 -5.63
C GLY A 400 15.93 21.95 -6.06
N ARG A 401 16.16 23.05 -5.33
CA ARG A 401 17.28 23.97 -5.55
C ARG A 401 18.55 23.60 -4.78
N GLY A 402 18.53 22.51 -4.01
CA GLY A 402 19.69 22.08 -3.21
C GLY A 402 19.97 22.96 -1.98
N GLU A 403 18.99 23.74 -1.51
CA GLU A 403 19.18 24.71 -0.42
C GLU A 403 19.03 24.09 0.98
N ILE A 404 18.63 22.83 1.07
CA ILE A 404 18.31 22.14 2.33
C ILE A 404 19.27 20.97 2.54
N GLY A 405 19.95 20.96 3.68
CA GLY A 405 20.92 19.93 4.04
C GLY A 405 20.31 18.70 4.73
N MET A 406 19.42 18.91 5.70
CA MET A 406 18.73 17.84 6.43
C MET A 406 17.22 18.07 6.39
N PHE A 407 16.47 17.03 6.05
CA PHE A 407 15.03 17.14 5.86
C PHE A 407 14.27 15.90 6.31
N PHE A 408 13.06 16.11 6.83
CA PHE A 408 12.07 15.06 7.02
C PHE A 408 11.08 15.04 5.86
N LEU A 409 10.85 13.86 5.30
CA LEU A 409 9.84 13.63 4.28
C LEU A 409 8.96 12.44 4.66
N ARG A 410 7.77 12.41 4.05
CA ARG A 410 6.89 11.25 4.02
C ARG A 410 6.66 10.89 2.57
N PHE A 411 6.67 9.59 2.27
CA PHE A 411 6.35 9.08 0.95
C PHE A 411 5.33 7.96 1.05
N VAL A 412 4.47 7.85 0.03
CA VAL A 412 3.48 6.80 -0.17
C VAL A 412 3.54 6.42 -1.63
N SER A 413 3.49 5.13 -1.94
CA SER A 413 3.56 4.67 -3.32
C SER A 413 2.98 3.28 -3.52
N ASP A 414 2.84 2.90 -4.79
CA ASP A 414 2.41 1.58 -5.23
C ASP A 414 3.33 0.45 -4.74
N PRO A 415 2.82 -0.78 -4.63
CA PRO A 415 3.54 -1.89 -4.04
C PRO A 415 4.48 -2.61 -5.03
N ASP A 416 5.43 -1.88 -5.63
CA ASP A 416 6.62 -2.44 -6.29
C ASP A 416 7.86 -1.62 -5.90
N PRO A 417 8.98 -2.25 -5.51
CA PRO A 417 10.17 -1.53 -5.02
C PRO A 417 10.75 -0.51 -6.01
N ASP A 418 10.52 -0.67 -7.32
CA ASP A 418 10.95 0.31 -8.33
C ASP A 418 10.43 1.72 -7.97
N TYR A 419 9.14 1.83 -7.65
CA TYR A 419 8.50 3.11 -7.34
C TYR A 419 9.05 3.77 -6.06
N TRP A 420 9.66 2.97 -5.17
CA TRP A 420 10.21 3.44 -3.90
C TRP A 420 11.70 3.76 -3.98
N LEU A 421 12.44 3.03 -4.82
CA LEU A 421 13.89 3.11 -4.85
C LEU A 421 14.39 3.88 -6.07
N TYR A 422 13.84 3.62 -7.26
CA TYR A 422 14.34 4.21 -8.50
C TYR A 422 14.24 5.74 -8.47
N ARG A 423 13.06 6.28 -8.15
CA ARG A 423 12.82 7.74 -8.19
C ARG A 423 13.69 8.54 -7.21
N PHE A 424 14.11 7.92 -6.11
CA PHE A 424 14.89 8.59 -5.05
C PHE A 424 16.40 8.38 -5.19
N PHE A 425 16.83 7.20 -5.64
CA PHE A 425 18.24 6.80 -5.60
C PHE A 425 18.90 6.68 -6.96
N LYS A 426 18.14 6.66 -8.06
CA LYS A 426 18.71 6.87 -9.39
C LYS A 426 19.26 8.30 -9.45
N SER A 427 20.46 8.48 -9.98
CA SER A 427 21.13 9.79 -10.03
C SER A 427 20.24 10.88 -10.67
N ASP A 428 19.58 10.57 -11.79
CA ASP A 428 18.62 11.44 -12.49
C ASP A 428 17.15 11.17 -12.12
N GLY A 429 16.90 10.48 -11.00
CA GLY A 429 15.57 10.17 -10.49
C GLY A 429 14.75 11.42 -10.18
N SER A 430 13.47 11.41 -10.55
CA SER A 430 12.57 12.56 -10.43
C SER A 430 12.34 13.08 -8.99
N LEU A 431 12.60 12.24 -7.99
CA LEU A 431 12.47 12.53 -6.57
C LEU A 431 13.82 12.52 -5.83
N ASN A 432 14.95 12.50 -6.54
CA ASN A 432 16.29 12.59 -5.96
C ASN A 432 16.56 14.00 -5.42
N ARG A 433 15.96 14.30 -4.25
CA ARG A 433 16.17 15.55 -3.49
C ARG A 433 17.36 15.48 -2.55
N ALA A 434 18.04 14.33 -2.52
CA ALA A 434 19.29 14.13 -1.81
C ALA A 434 20.51 14.50 -2.67
N PHE A 435 20.34 14.67 -3.98
CA PHE A 435 21.45 14.83 -4.94
C PHE A 435 22.46 13.67 -4.82
N TYR A 436 21.95 12.47 -4.54
CA TYR A 436 22.77 11.28 -4.44
C TYR A 436 23.10 10.76 -5.83
N GLU A 437 24.38 10.51 -6.11
CA GLU A 437 24.85 9.96 -7.38
C GLU A 437 25.74 8.75 -7.12
N ASN A 438 25.44 7.62 -7.75
CA ASN A 438 26.24 6.41 -7.67
C ASN A 438 26.00 5.50 -8.87
N GLU A 439 26.99 5.36 -9.76
CA GLU A 439 26.89 4.57 -10.99
C GLU A 439 26.49 3.10 -10.75
N GLN A 440 26.94 2.50 -9.64
CA GLN A 440 26.62 1.11 -9.33
C GLN A 440 25.17 0.95 -8.86
N VAL A 441 24.65 1.91 -8.09
CA VAL A 441 23.24 1.94 -7.69
C VAL A 441 22.34 2.17 -8.90
N ASP A 442 22.75 3.08 -9.79
CA ASP A 442 22.05 3.33 -11.06
C ASP A 442 21.93 2.05 -11.88
N GLN A 443 23.04 1.33 -12.05
CA GLN A 443 23.06 0.06 -12.77
C GLN A 443 22.13 -0.98 -12.13
N TRP A 444 22.18 -1.18 -10.81
CA TRP A 444 21.31 -2.15 -10.13
C TRP A 444 19.82 -1.80 -10.26
N LEU A 445 19.48 -0.51 -10.22
CA LEU A 445 18.11 -0.03 -10.39
C LEU A 445 17.61 -0.23 -11.84
N GLU A 446 18.45 0.01 -12.84
CA GLU A 446 18.13 -0.22 -14.25
C GLU A 446 17.96 -1.72 -14.55
N GLU A 447 18.87 -2.56 -14.07
CA GLU A 447 18.78 -4.02 -14.21
C GLU A 447 17.52 -4.56 -13.52
N ALA A 448 17.20 -4.10 -12.30
CA ALA A 448 16.02 -4.54 -11.55
C ALA A 448 14.70 -4.09 -12.18
N ARG A 449 14.71 -2.98 -12.94
CA ARG A 449 13.55 -2.51 -13.70
C ARG A 449 13.32 -3.34 -14.96
N ALA A 450 14.39 -3.80 -15.59
CA ALA A 450 14.32 -4.51 -16.87
C ALA A 450 14.03 -6.02 -16.71
N THR A 451 14.56 -6.68 -15.67
CA THR A 451 14.42 -8.14 -15.50
C THR A 451 13.08 -8.56 -14.91
N SER A 452 12.38 -9.48 -15.58
CA SER A 452 11.13 -10.07 -15.07
C SER A 452 11.34 -11.19 -14.04
N ASP A 453 12.57 -11.59 -13.74
CA ASP A 453 12.85 -12.61 -12.72
C ASP A 453 12.75 -12.01 -11.31
N GLN A 454 11.74 -12.45 -10.57
CA GLN A 454 11.46 -11.95 -9.23
C GLN A 454 12.64 -12.11 -8.25
N ALA A 455 13.40 -13.20 -8.32
CA ALA A 455 14.51 -13.45 -7.41
C ALA A 455 15.71 -12.54 -7.74
N GLU A 456 15.96 -12.30 -9.03
CA GLU A 456 16.97 -11.35 -9.49
C GLU A 456 16.64 -9.92 -9.05
N ARG A 457 15.38 -9.47 -9.23
CA ARG A 457 14.91 -8.17 -8.74
C ARG A 457 15.11 -8.03 -7.22
N GLU A 458 14.74 -9.05 -6.45
CA GLU A 458 14.94 -9.08 -5.00
C GLU A 458 16.41 -8.92 -4.60
N GLU A 459 17.33 -9.60 -5.28
CA GLU A 459 18.77 -9.47 -5.03
C GLU A 459 19.28 -8.05 -5.32
N LEU A 460 18.89 -7.47 -6.45
CA LEU A 460 19.31 -6.14 -6.88
C LEU A 460 18.79 -5.05 -5.93
N TYR A 461 17.51 -5.10 -5.54
CA TYR A 461 16.97 -4.15 -4.58
C TYR A 461 17.57 -4.28 -3.18
N ASN A 462 17.93 -5.50 -2.75
CA ASN A 462 18.71 -5.69 -1.52
C ASN A 462 20.06 -4.98 -1.60
N LYS A 463 20.79 -5.11 -2.73
CA LYS A 463 22.06 -4.40 -2.93
C LYS A 463 21.87 -2.89 -2.84
N VAL A 464 20.84 -2.35 -3.50
CA VAL A 464 20.49 -0.91 -3.43
C VAL A 464 20.20 -0.49 -1.99
N LEU A 465 19.28 -1.16 -1.29
CA LEU A 465 18.89 -0.81 0.08
C LEU A 465 20.09 -0.81 1.03
N ARG A 466 20.92 -1.85 1.00
CA ARG A 466 22.12 -1.94 1.84
C ARG A 466 23.11 -0.83 1.50
N LYS A 467 23.31 -0.54 0.21
CA LYS A 467 24.20 0.53 -0.22
C LYS A 467 23.74 1.89 0.27
N VAL A 468 22.48 2.25 0.00
CA VAL A 468 21.98 3.59 0.28
C VAL A 468 21.66 3.83 1.76
N LEU A 469 21.22 2.80 2.51
CA LEU A 469 20.80 2.98 3.90
C LEU A 469 21.90 2.66 4.93
N ILE A 470 22.83 1.76 4.61
CA ILE A 470 23.85 1.28 5.57
C ILE A 470 25.23 1.83 5.23
N GLU A 471 25.67 1.66 3.98
CA GLU A 471 27.00 2.12 3.58
C GLU A 471 27.04 3.63 3.42
N ASP A 472 26.12 4.20 2.65
CA ASP A 472 26.19 5.61 2.25
C ASP A 472 25.34 6.52 3.16
N LEU A 473 24.41 5.96 3.94
CA LEU A 473 23.54 6.71 4.87
C LEU A 473 22.77 7.85 4.16
N VAL A 474 22.21 7.58 2.99
CA VAL A 474 21.46 8.55 2.18
C VAL A 474 20.21 9.00 2.93
N PHE A 475 19.40 8.02 3.35
CA PHE A 475 18.22 8.21 4.18
C PHE A 475 18.30 7.38 5.45
N HIS A 476 17.65 7.87 6.50
CA HIS A 476 17.35 7.10 7.70
C HIS A 476 15.83 6.92 7.81
N PRO A 477 15.30 5.71 7.53
CA PRO A 477 13.90 5.38 7.75
C PRO A 477 13.52 5.60 9.21
N LEU A 478 12.32 6.12 9.46
CA LEU A 478 11.83 6.46 10.80
C LEU A 478 10.66 5.55 11.17
N ALA A 479 9.54 5.70 10.45
CA ALA A 479 8.31 4.98 10.73
C ALA A 479 7.53 4.66 9.46
N HIS A 480 7.14 3.40 9.29
CA HIS A 480 6.12 3.03 8.32
C HIS A 480 4.75 3.43 8.86
N SER A 481 3.93 4.05 8.03
CA SER A 481 2.55 4.39 8.40
C SER A 481 1.74 3.11 8.60
N THR A 482 0.88 3.09 9.61
CA THR A 482 -0.02 1.96 9.89
C THR A 482 -1.42 2.29 9.38
N GLN A 483 -2.03 1.36 8.63
CA GLN A 483 -3.45 1.40 8.32
C GLN A 483 -4.22 0.77 9.47
N ILE A 484 -5.24 1.45 9.99
CA ILE A 484 -6.04 0.97 11.13
C ILE A 484 -7.50 0.83 10.70
N TYR A 485 -8.03 -0.38 10.92
CA TYR A 485 -9.43 -0.73 10.75
C TYR A 485 -10.07 -0.89 12.12
N VAL A 486 -11.23 -0.26 12.30
CA VAL A 486 -12.07 -0.45 13.48
C VAL A 486 -13.38 -1.06 13.02
N MET A 487 -13.76 -2.19 13.60
CA MET A 487 -14.97 -2.92 13.24
C MET A 487 -15.66 -3.47 14.47
N GLN A 488 -16.95 -3.75 14.37
CA GLN A 488 -17.69 -4.49 15.40
C GLN A 488 -17.03 -5.86 15.64
N ASP A 489 -17.05 -6.37 16.87
CA ASP A 489 -16.44 -7.68 17.18
C ASP A 489 -17.08 -8.83 16.38
N ASN A 490 -18.35 -8.72 16.00
CA ASN A 490 -19.01 -9.74 15.21
C ASN A 490 -18.60 -9.77 13.73
N VAL A 491 -17.79 -8.81 13.23
CA VAL A 491 -17.23 -8.84 11.87
C VAL A 491 -16.06 -9.82 11.82
N LYS A 492 -16.14 -10.83 10.95
CA LYS A 492 -15.13 -11.89 10.84
C LYS A 492 -14.42 -11.85 9.48
N GLU A 493 -13.18 -12.35 9.46
CA GLU A 493 -12.31 -12.50 8.28
C GLU A 493 -11.88 -11.19 7.57
N LEU A 494 -12.28 -10.02 8.08
CA LEU A 494 -11.75 -8.74 7.58
C LEU A 494 -10.41 -8.43 8.25
N GLU A 495 -9.36 -8.35 7.43
CA GLU A 495 -8.01 -8.00 7.84
C GLU A 495 -7.53 -6.77 7.05
N PRO A 496 -6.83 -5.82 7.70
CA PRO A 496 -6.18 -4.73 6.99
C PRO A 496 -5.05 -5.25 6.10
N GLY A 497 -4.88 -4.64 4.93
CA GLY A 497 -3.91 -5.04 3.92
C GLY A 497 -3.41 -3.86 3.11
N ASN A 498 -3.54 -3.92 1.79
CA ASN A 498 -3.25 -2.78 0.91
C ASN A 498 -4.19 -1.62 1.24
N SER A 499 -3.66 -0.41 1.46
CA SER A 499 -4.44 0.79 1.79
C SER A 499 -5.41 1.21 0.68
N LEU A 500 -5.19 0.74 -0.55
CA LEU A 500 -6.05 0.97 -1.71
C LEU A 500 -7.22 -0.02 -1.80
N LEU A 501 -7.25 -1.07 -0.98
CA LEU A 501 -8.26 -2.12 -1.05
C LEU A 501 -8.98 -2.30 0.30
N ILE A 502 -10.25 -2.66 0.25
CA ILE A 502 -10.90 -3.33 1.38
C ILE A 502 -11.21 -4.77 0.93
N PRO A 503 -10.43 -5.76 1.38
CA PRO A 503 -10.48 -7.13 0.88
C PRO A 503 -11.69 -7.92 1.44
N LEU A 504 -12.91 -7.49 1.09
CA LEU A 504 -14.15 -8.13 1.54
C LEU A 504 -14.28 -9.56 0.99
N VAL A 505 -13.80 -9.78 -0.23
CA VAL A 505 -13.76 -11.09 -0.88
C VAL A 505 -12.39 -11.29 -1.50
N THR A 506 -11.68 -12.33 -1.05
CA THR A 506 -10.37 -12.72 -1.58
C THR A 506 -10.24 -14.24 -1.63
N PRO A 507 -9.19 -14.79 -2.27
CA PRO A 507 -8.88 -16.22 -2.17
C PRO A 507 -8.77 -16.74 -0.72
N THR A 508 -8.48 -15.88 0.26
CA THR A 508 -8.31 -16.25 1.67
C THR A 508 -9.35 -15.72 2.65
N ALA A 509 -10.22 -14.79 2.24
CA ALA A 509 -11.23 -14.18 3.10
C ALA A 509 -12.59 -14.06 2.37
N ASN A 510 -13.69 -14.25 3.09
CA ASN A 510 -15.03 -13.90 2.62
C ASN A 510 -15.82 -13.33 3.81
N VAL A 511 -15.76 -12.00 3.96
CA VAL A 511 -16.18 -11.29 5.18
C VAL A 511 -17.66 -11.54 5.49
N TYR A 512 -17.97 -11.75 6.76
CA TYR A 512 -19.33 -11.96 7.25
C TYR A 512 -19.49 -11.46 8.69
N LYS A 513 -20.73 -11.35 9.16
CA LYS A 513 -21.13 -11.02 10.53
C LYS A 513 -21.65 -12.27 11.25
N GLU A 514 -21.23 -12.46 12.50
CA GLU A 514 -21.72 -13.52 13.43
C GLU A 514 -22.88 -13.07 14.33
#